data_AF-A0A925EP61-F1
#
_entry.id   AF-A0A925EP61-F1
#
_cell.length_a   1.000
_cell.length_b   1.000
_cell.length_c   1.000
_cell.angle_alpha   90.00
_cell.angle_beta   90.00
_cell.angle_gamma   90.00
#
_symmetry.space_group_name_H-M   'P 1'
#
loop_
_entity.id
_entity.type
_entity.pdbx_description
1 polymer ?
#
loop_
_entity_poly.entity_id
_entity_poly.type
_entity_poly.pdbx_seq_one_letter_code
_entity_poly.pdbx_strand_id
1 'polypeptide(L)'
;MPTIPINFRRAAVFLGIFILILLVIEFNSRLEELNQLNDQRDEVRALATQAMQTQVALQTQVSFAGSTAAVEEWARRDGHYVQEGDQPVIPVGQPGSEPVVITTPLPAPTPMQNWEVWWQLFFDE
;
A
#
# COMPACT_ATOMS: atom_id res chain seq x y z
N MET A 1 11.96 74.32 11.97
CA MET A 1 11.60 72.91 11.73
C MET A 1 12.00 72.58 10.30
N PRO A 2 12.89 71.62 10.04
CA PRO A 2 13.34 71.36 8.67
C PRO A 2 12.19 70.70 7.89
N THR A 3 11.75 71.34 6.82
CA THR A 3 10.74 70.83 5.90
C THR A 3 11.42 69.86 4.94
N ILE A 4 11.18 68.55 5.12
CA ILE A 4 11.69 67.53 4.20
C ILE A 4 10.95 67.72 2.86
N PRO A 5 11.63 68.06 1.75
CA PRO A 5 10.98 68.20 0.46
C PRO A 5 10.62 66.81 -0.08
N ILE A 6 9.36 66.42 0.09
CA ILE A 6 8.86 65.13 -0.41
C ILE A 6 8.79 65.19 -1.93
N ASN A 7 9.59 64.35 -2.58
CA ASN A 7 9.62 64.26 -4.04
C ASN A 7 8.55 63.27 -4.51
N PHE A 8 7.43 63.76 -5.05
CA PHE A 8 6.21 62.98 -5.35
C PHE A 8 6.47 61.74 -6.21
N ARG A 9 7.40 61.83 -7.19
CA ARG A 9 7.82 60.68 -8.00
C ARG A 9 8.43 59.55 -7.16
N ARG A 10 9.22 59.89 -6.14
CA ARG A 10 9.83 58.89 -5.23
C ARG A 10 8.75 58.28 -4.33
N ALA A 11 7.84 59.09 -3.80
CA ALA A 11 6.73 58.61 -2.98
C ALA A 11 5.83 57.61 -3.74
N ALA A 12 5.51 57.89 -5.01
CA ALA A 12 4.73 56.97 -5.84
C ALA A 12 5.44 55.63 -6.09
N VAL A 13 6.77 55.65 -6.31
CA VAL A 13 7.56 54.43 -6.47
C VAL A 13 7.57 53.60 -5.19
N PHE A 14 7.78 54.23 -4.02
CA PHE A 14 7.73 53.52 -2.74
C PHE A 14 6.35 52.94 -2.45
N LEU A 15 5.28 53.66 -2.77
CA LEU A 15 3.92 53.15 -2.63
C LEU A 15 3.67 51.94 -3.54
N GLY A 16 4.14 52.00 -4.79
CA GLY A 16 4.03 50.88 -5.73
C GLY A 16 4.79 49.64 -5.25
N ILE A 17 6.01 49.81 -4.74
CA ILE A 17 6.80 48.70 -4.16
C ILE A 17 6.08 48.12 -2.93
N PHE A 18 5.53 48.97 -2.07
CA PHE A 18 4.80 48.52 -0.88
C PHE A 18 3.58 47.67 -1.26
N ILE A 19 2.79 48.11 -2.25
CA ILE A 19 1.66 47.34 -2.78
C ILE A 19 2.13 46.01 -3.38
N LEU A 20 3.24 46.02 -4.12
CA LEU A 20 3.80 44.81 -4.73
C LEU A 20 4.20 43.78 -3.67
N ILE A 21 4.82 44.22 -2.57
CA ILE A 21 5.20 43.35 -1.45
C ILE A 21 3.94 42.73 -0.82
N LEU A 22 2.89 43.51 -0.56
CA LEU A 22 1.64 42.99 -0.01
C LEU A 22 0.99 41.95 -0.92
N LEU A 23 0.98 42.20 -2.23
CA LEU A 23 0.42 41.29 -3.22
C LEU A 23 1.19 39.96 -3.24
N VAL A 24 2.53 40.00 -3.20
CA VAL A 24 3.36 38.80 -3.13
C VAL A 24 3.07 38.00 -1.86
N ILE A 25 2.91 38.66 -0.71
CA ILE A 25 2.59 37.97 0.55
C ILE A 25 1.22 37.30 0.44
N GLU A 26 0.17 38.02 0.03
CA GLU A 26 -1.19 37.47 -0.06
C GLU A 26 -1.29 36.34 -1.09
N PHE A 27 -0.60 36.49 -2.22
CA PHE A 27 -0.55 35.47 -3.25
C PHE A 27 0.13 34.18 -2.75
N ASN A 28 1.27 34.30 -2.07
CA ASN A 28 1.95 33.14 -1.49
C ASN A 28 1.09 32.46 -0.42
N SER A 29 0.45 33.22 0.47
CA SER A 29 -0.45 32.64 1.48
C SER A 29 -1.62 31.88 0.86
N ARG A 30 -2.23 32.43 -0.19
CA ARG A 30 -3.32 31.75 -0.91
C ARG A 30 -2.86 30.49 -1.65
N LEU A 31 -1.66 30.52 -2.23
CA LEU A 31 -1.09 29.34 -2.89
C LEU A 31 -0.80 28.23 -1.88
N GLU A 32 -0.23 28.57 -0.73
CA GLU A 32 0.05 27.61 0.34
C GLU A 32 -1.23 26.94 0.84
N GLU A 33 -2.28 27.74 1.10
CA GLU A 33 -3.59 27.23 1.50
C GLU A 33 -4.18 26.29 0.43
N LEU A 34 -4.11 26.67 -0.85
CA LEU A 34 -4.59 25.83 -1.95
C LEU A 34 -3.81 24.52 -2.07
N ASN A 35 -2.49 24.55 -1.92
CA ASN A 35 -1.66 23.35 -1.96
C ASN A 35 -2.02 22.43 -0.78
N GLN A 36 -2.10 22.97 0.43
CA GLN A 36 -2.47 22.21 1.61
C GLN A 36 -3.86 21.54 1.46
N LEU A 37 -4.85 22.27 0.94
CA LEU A 37 -6.19 21.72 0.70
C LEU A 37 -6.19 20.63 -0.38
N ASN A 38 -5.38 20.77 -1.43
CA ASN A 38 -5.25 19.75 -2.47
C ASN A 38 -4.58 18.48 -1.93
N ASP A 39 -3.52 18.62 -1.15
CA ASP A 39 -2.83 17.48 -0.54
C ASP A 39 -3.77 16.69 0.39
N GLN A 40 -4.52 17.39 1.24
CA GLN A 40 -5.53 16.76 2.11
C GLN A 40 -6.63 16.07 1.30
N ARG A 41 -7.10 16.69 0.22
CA ARG A 41 -8.12 16.10 -0.65
C ARG A 41 -7.61 14.83 -1.32
N ASP A 42 -6.38 14.84 -1.81
CA ASP A 42 -5.79 13.70 -2.50
C ASP A 42 -5.54 12.52 -1.55
N GLU A 43 -5.11 12.80 -0.31
CA GLU A 43 -5.00 11.78 0.74
C GLU A 43 -6.37 11.14 1.05
N VAL A 44 -7.40 11.95 1.31
CA VAL A 44 -8.75 11.45 1.59
C VAL A 44 -9.31 10.66 0.40
N ARG A 45 -9.04 11.10 -0.83
CA ARG A 45 -9.48 10.42 -2.05
C ARG A 45 -8.79 9.06 -2.21
N ALA A 46 -7.50 8.97 -1.90
CA ALA A 46 -6.76 7.71 -1.92
C ALA A 46 -7.34 6.71 -0.90
N LEU A 47 -7.57 7.16 0.34
CA LEU A 47 -8.19 6.36 1.39
C LEU A 47 -9.60 5.88 1.00
N ALA A 48 -10.43 6.77 0.45
CA ALA A 48 -11.77 6.42 -0.01
C ALA A 48 -11.74 5.38 -1.15
N THR A 49 -10.81 5.53 -2.09
CA THR A 49 -10.64 4.58 -3.20
C THR A 49 -10.23 3.19 -2.69
N GLN A 50 -9.27 3.13 -1.76
CA GLN A 50 -8.84 1.89 -1.14
C GLN A 50 -9.96 1.21 -0.35
N ALA A 51 -10.74 1.99 0.40
CA ALA A 51 -11.89 1.49 1.16
C ALA A 51 -12.97 0.93 0.22
N MET A 52 -13.30 1.65 -0.86
CA MET A 52 -14.26 1.19 -1.87
C MET A 52 -13.81 -0.11 -2.56
N GLN A 53 -12.53 -0.21 -2.95
CA GLN A 53 -12.00 -1.44 -3.56
C GLN A 53 -12.07 -2.62 -2.59
N THR A 54 -11.70 -2.42 -1.33
CA THR A 54 -11.81 -3.44 -0.28
C THR A 54 -13.27 -3.87 -0.08
N GLN A 55 -14.20 -2.91 -0.03
CA GLN A 55 -15.61 -3.20 0.10
C GLN A 55 -16.15 -4.03 -1.07
N VAL A 56 -15.79 -3.68 -2.31
CA VAL A 56 -16.21 -4.46 -3.50
C VAL A 56 -15.63 -5.86 -3.48
N ALA A 57 -14.36 -6.02 -3.11
CA ALA A 57 -13.72 -7.32 -2.99
C ALA A 57 -14.40 -8.20 -1.92
N LEU A 58 -14.65 -7.64 -0.74
CA LEU A 58 -15.35 -8.33 0.35
C LEU A 58 -16.79 -8.68 -0.03
N GLN A 59 -17.52 -7.76 -0.67
CA GLN A 59 -18.88 -8.01 -1.13
C GLN A 59 -18.93 -9.16 -2.16
N THR A 60 -17.92 -9.23 -3.03
CA THR A 60 -17.78 -10.31 -4.01
C THR A 60 -17.54 -11.65 -3.31
N GLN A 61 -16.64 -11.69 -2.32
CA GLN A 61 -16.36 -12.89 -1.54
C GLN A 61 -17.60 -13.38 -0.77
N VAL A 62 -18.34 -12.47 -0.14
CA VAL A 62 -19.59 -12.81 0.57
C VAL A 62 -20.62 -13.37 -0.41
N SER A 63 -20.77 -12.74 -1.58
CA SER A 63 -21.69 -13.23 -2.61
C SER A 63 -21.30 -14.62 -3.12
N PHE A 64 -20.00 -14.89 -3.29
CA PHE A 64 -19.51 -16.21 -3.70
C PHE A 64 -19.75 -17.24 -2.59
N ALA A 65 -19.39 -16.92 -1.33
CA ALA A 65 -19.57 -17.81 -0.19
C ALA A 65 -21.04 -18.22 0.04
N GLY A 66 -21.99 -17.34 -0.29
CA GLY A 66 -23.43 -17.64 -0.25
C GLY A 66 -23.98 -18.39 -1.48
N SER A 67 -23.15 -18.65 -2.49
CA SER A 67 -23.58 -19.28 -3.74
C SER A 67 -23.51 -20.81 -3.68
N THR A 68 -24.29 -21.48 -4.52
CA THR A 68 -24.22 -22.95 -4.67
C THR A 68 -22.87 -23.42 -5.21
N ALA A 69 -22.16 -22.57 -5.97
CA ALA A 69 -20.83 -22.89 -6.48
C ALA A 69 -19.81 -23.04 -5.33
N ALA A 70 -19.88 -22.20 -4.30
CA ALA A 70 -19.02 -22.35 -3.12
C ALA A 70 -19.33 -23.62 -2.32
N VAL A 71 -20.62 -24.01 -2.24
CA VAL A 71 -21.03 -25.27 -1.62
C VAL A 71 -20.49 -26.46 -2.40
N GLU A 72 -20.56 -26.42 -3.73
CA GLU A 72 -20.02 -27.47 -4.58
C GLU A 72 -18.49 -27.57 -4.47
N GLU A 73 -17.77 -26.45 -4.52
CA GLU A 73 -16.32 -26.43 -4.35
C GLU A 73 -15.90 -27.04 -3.01
N TRP A 74 -16.55 -26.64 -1.92
CA TRP A 74 -16.31 -27.21 -0.59
C TRP A 74 -16.63 -28.72 -0.57
N ALA A 75 -17.77 -29.12 -1.13
CA ALA A 75 -18.18 -30.52 -1.18
C ALA A 75 -17.13 -31.38 -1.90
N ARG A 76 -16.52 -30.88 -3.00
CA ARG A 76 -15.47 -31.62 -3.72
C ARG A 76 -14.11 -31.58 -3.02
N ARG A 77 -13.66 -30.40 -2.56
CA ARG A 77 -12.32 -30.20 -1.99
C ARG A 77 -12.18 -30.77 -0.58
N ASP A 78 -13.04 -30.33 0.33
CA ASP A 78 -12.89 -30.54 1.77
C ASP A 78 -13.88 -31.61 2.28
N GLY A 79 -15.08 -31.63 1.71
CA GLY A 79 -16.09 -32.66 2.03
C GLY A 79 -15.80 -34.02 1.40
N HIS A 80 -14.92 -34.08 0.39
CA HIS A 80 -14.61 -35.27 -0.40
C HIS A 80 -15.87 -35.98 -0.95
N TYR A 81 -16.92 -35.22 -1.21
CA TYR A 81 -18.18 -35.72 -1.77
C TYR A 81 -18.05 -35.92 -3.28
N VAL A 82 -18.65 -37.01 -3.73
CA VAL A 82 -18.57 -37.52 -5.10
C VAL A 82 -19.97 -37.43 -5.70
N GLN A 83 -20.10 -36.91 -6.93
CA GLN A 83 -21.39 -36.81 -7.62
C GLN A 83 -21.63 -38.06 -8.48
N GLU A 84 -22.88 -38.28 -8.88
CA GLU A 84 -23.23 -39.37 -9.79
C GLU A 84 -22.42 -39.28 -11.09
N GLY A 85 -21.62 -40.32 -11.37
CA GLY A 85 -20.74 -40.40 -12.54
C GLY A 85 -19.26 -40.15 -12.27
N ASP A 86 -18.88 -39.62 -11.10
CA ASP A 86 -17.48 -39.45 -10.74
C ASP A 86 -16.84 -40.78 -10.29
N GLN A 87 -15.62 -41.04 -10.76
CA GLN A 87 -14.79 -42.15 -10.30
C GLN A 87 -13.69 -41.61 -9.35
N PRO A 88 -13.78 -41.85 -8.03
CA PRO A 88 -12.73 -41.46 -7.11
C PRO A 88 -11.47 -42.30 -7.40
N VAL A 89 -10.44 -41.67 -7.95
CA VAL A 89 -9.15 -42.33 -8.21
C VAL A 89 -8.26 -42.12 -7.00
N ILE A 90 -7.88 -43.22 -6.35
CA ILE A 90 -6.83 -43.22 -5.33
C ILE A 90 -5.53 -43.59 -6.06
N PRO A 91 -4.54 -42.68 -6.14
CA PRO A 91 -3.24 -43.01 -6.70
C PRO A 91 -2.59 -44.09 -5.83
N VAL A 92 -2.53 -45.30 -6.35
CA VAL A 92 -1.72 -46.37 -5.76
C VAL A 92 -0.35 -46.35 -6.43
N GLY A 93 0.71 -46.45 -5.63
CA GLY A 93 2.07 -46.59 -6.15
C GLY A 93 2.18 -47.82 -7.06
N GLN A 94 3.03 -47.73 -8.09
CA GLN A 94 3.24 -48.83 -9.02
C GLN A 94 3.79 -50.06 -8.25
N PRO A 95 3.28 -51.29 -8.48
CA PRO A 95 3.87 -52.48 -7.88
C PRO A 95 5.31 -52.63 -8.41
N GLY A 96 6.31 -52.43 -7.54
CA GLY A 96 7.73 -52.50 -7.90
C GLY A 96 8.43 -51.15 -8.14
N SER A 97 7.74 -50.01 -8.03
CA SER A 97 8.44 -48.73 -7.92
C SER A 97 9.09 -48.64 -6.53
N GLU A 98 10.40 -48.35 -6.48
CA GLU A 98 11.10 -48.06 -5.24
C GLU A 98 10.32 -46.98 -4.46
N PRO A 99 10.21 -47.08 -3.13
CA PRO A 99 9.61 -46.01 -2.34
C PRO A 99 10.25 -44.69 -2.76
N VAL A 100 9.44 -43.67 -3.06
CA VAL A 100 9.98 -42.33 -3.28
C VAL A 100 10.79 -41.99 -2.04
N VAL A 101 12.11 -41.97 -2.19
CA VAL A 101 13.02 -41.48 -1.16
C VAL A 101 12.72 -39.99 -1.10
N ILE A 102 11.84 -39.62 -0.19
CA ILE A 102 11.65 -38.23 0.18
C ILE A 102 13.02 -37.82 0.70
N THR A 103 13.79 -37.09 -0.10
CA THR A 103 15.03 -36.49 0.36
C THR A 103 14.64 -35.66 1.57
N THR A 104 15.05 -36.09 2.76
CA THR A 104 14.91 -35.29 3.98
C THR A 104 15.45 -33.91 3.62
N PRO A 105 14.63 -32.85 3.69
CA PRO A 105 15.12 -31.51 3.40
C PRO A 105 16.32 -31.28 4.31
N LEU A 106 17.44 -30.81 3.74
CA LEU A 106 18.55 -30.35 4.56
C LEU A 106 17.97 -29.42 5.63
N PRO A 107 18.36 -29.58 6.91
CA PRO A 107 17.92 -28.65 7.94
C PRO A 107 18.22 -27.24 7.45
N ALA A 108 17.20 -26.38 7.43
CA ALA A 108 17.40 -24.97 7.13
C ALA A 108 18.49 -24.46 8.08
N PRO A 109 19.47 -23.68 7.59
CA PRO A 109 20.50 -23.12 8.45
C PRO A 109 19.81 -22.39 9.59
N THR A 110 20.18 -22.74 10.83
CA THR A 110 19.66 -22.07 12.02
C THR A 110 19.88 -20.57 11.83
N PRO A 111 18.83 -19.73 11.90
CA PRO A 111 19.00 -18.30 11.73
C PRO A 111 19.92 -17.79 12.84
N MET A 112 21.08 -17.24 12.46
CA MET A 112 21.98 -16.57 13.39
C MET A 112 21.21 -15.48 14.13
N GLN A 113 21.44 -15.38 15.43
CA GLN A 113 20.86 -14.31 16.21
C GLN A 113 21.49 -12.99 15.77
N ASN A 114 20.71 -11.90 15.79
CA ASN A 114 21.18 -10.59 15.28
C ASN A 114 22.53 -10.16 15.86
N TRP A 115 22.84 -10.50 17.11
CA TRP A 115 24.11 -10.16 17.74
C TRP A 115 25.31 -10.96 17.18
N GLU A 116 25.11 -12.20 16.75
CA GLU A 116 26.14 -13.04 16.11
C GLU A 116 26.51 -12.49 14.75
N VAL A 117 25.52 -11.97 14.01
CA VAL A 117 25.71 -11.27 12.72
C VAL A 117 26.59 -10.03 12.91
N TRP A 118 26.27 -9.21 13.91
CA TRP A 118 27.08 -8.04 14.22
C TRP A 118 28.50 -8.41 14.65
N TRP A 119 28.66 -9.46 15.45
CA TRP A 119 29.98 -9.91 15.89
C TRP A 119 30.86 -10.36 14.72
N GLN A 120 30.34 -11.16 13.78
CA GLN A 120 31.10 -11.59 12.61
C GLN A 120 31.51 -10.40 11.71
N LEU A 121 30.61 -9.44 11.48
CA LEU A 121 30.91 -8.27 10.64
C LEU A 121 32.05 -7.40 11.17
N PHE A 122 32.30 -7.41 12.48
CA PHE A 122 33.34 -6.59 13.11
C PHE A 122 34.61 -7.36 13.45
N PHE A 123 34.57 -8.69 13.55
CA PHE A 123 35.67 -9.47 14.12
C PHE A 123 36.04 -10.75 13.33
N ASP A 124 35.34 -11.08 12.25
CA ASP A 124 35.72 -12.17 11.33
C ASP A 124 36.34 -11.55 10.05
N GLU A 125 37.65 -11.74 9.87
CA GLU A 125 38.46 -11.40 8.67
C GLU A 125 39.00 -12.69 8.03
#